data_AF-A0A7S8C1C1-F1
#
_entry.id   AF-A0A7S8C1C1-F1
#
_cell.length_a   1.000
_cell.length_b   1.000
_cell.length_c   1.000
_cell.angle_alpha   90.00
_cell.angle_beta   90.00
_cell.angle_gamma   90.00
#
_symmetry.space_group_name_H-M   'P 1'
#
loop_
_entity.id
_entity.type
_entity.pdbx_description
1 polymer ?
#
loop_
_entity_poly.entity_id
_entity_poly.type
_entity_poly.pdbx_seq_one_letter_code
_entity_poly.pdbx_strand_id
1 'polypeptide(L)'
;MPERKRGHHLERWEIALVKAMLATKRYNDQDILAYFTRPTRSINHRLISEIRSEKKHKAIKAASADQLSAYLRCWPDVDAETGLSLRGDELLVKAREAMIAAVHNFNSAGLHFRAEIFITTAMISWTYLCHAWFKREGIDYRYKKNGQFKLLKSGAEAYWELGKCLRNNKLPITKGIRQNLELLLELRHEIEHRSTDRIDDALGPLMQACCINFNEAIRSWFGVQFGLERRLPIALQFVTFDAAQAAGLKKATALPAAIASTMDAFHSKMSDDELRDLAFTYRVAFVPKLGSKANKSDIAVEFVKPDSEEARAINAVLLKEVDKARYTARQVITAMHEEGFPRFNQTHHTALWKELGGKDPERGFGRAGDYKGTWVWFDSWVARVRAHCQENAEKYVAAP
;
A
#
# COMPACT_ATOMS: atom_id res chain seq x y z
N MET A 1 -28.39 6.53 3.13
CA MET A 1 -27.95 6.65 4.55
C MET A 1 -26.73 5.76 4.73
N PRO A 2 -25.66 6.18 5.44
CA PRO A 2 -24.50 5.32 5.66
C PRO A 2 -24.93 4.00 6.32
N GLU A 3 -24.54 2.87 5.75
CA GLU A 3 -24.77 1.54 6.35
C GLU A 3 -24.17 1.51 7.76
N ARG A 4 -25.02 1.34 8.76
CA ARG A 4 -24.61 1.27 10.17
C ARG A 4 -24.03 -0.12 10.44
N LYS A 5 -22.72 -0.29 10.27
CA LYS A 5 -22.04 -1.56 10.59
C LYS A 5 -21.65 -1.62 12.08
N ARG A 6 -21.64 -2.85 12.61
CA ARG A 6 -21.59 -3.22 14.04
C ARG A 6 -20.55 -2.42 14.85
N GLY A 7 -21.04 -1.71 15.88
CA GLY A 7 -20.23 -0.96 16.84
C GLY A 7 -21.02 -0.44 18.06
N HIS A 8 -22.13 -1.09 18.43
CA HIS A 8 -23.11 -0.58 19.42
C HIS A 8 -22.76 -0.82 20.89
N HIS A 9 -21.49 -1.15 21.18
CA HIS A 9 -21.06 -1.53 22.53
C HIS A 9 -20.29 -0.39 23.19
N LEU A 10 -20.50 -0.22 24.49
CA LEU A 10 -19.67 0.64 25.32
C LEU A 10 -18.34 -0.07 25.61
N GLU A 11 -17.24 0.65 25.49
CA GLU A 11 -15.94 0.19 25.95
C GLU A 11 -15.87 0.14 27.49
N ARG A 12 -14.90 -0.61 28.04
CA ARG A 12 -14.79 -0.80 29.50
C ARG A 12 -14.66 0.53 30.26
N TRP A 13 -13.95 1.51 29.70
CA TRP A 13 -13.81 2.84 30.32
C TRP A 13 -15.09 3.66 30.25
N GLU A 14 -15.88 3.50 29.19
CA GLU A 14 -17.19 4.16 29.06
C GLU A 14 -18.18 3.57 30.05
N ILE A 15 -18.18 2.24 30.23
CA ILE A 15 -18.99 1.57 31.25
C ILE A 15 -18.61 2.07 32.65
N ALA A 16 -17.32 2.26 32.93
CA ALA A 16 -16.86 2.82 34.20
C ALA A 16 -17.39 4.25 34.42
N LEU A 17 -17.41 5.09 33.38
CA LEU A 17 -17.98 6.44 33.43
C LEU A 17 -19.51 6.42 33.59
N VAL A 18 -20.23 5.55 32.87
CA VAL A 18 -21.68 5.35 33.05
C VAL A 18 -22.00 5.00 34.50
N LYS A 19 -21.24 4.07 35.10
CA LYS A 19 -21.41 3.72 36.52
C LYS A 19 -21.13 4.90 37.44
N ALA A 20 -20.10 5.70 37.16
CA ALA A 20 -19.82 6.91 37.92
C ALA A 20 -20.96 7.94 37.81
N MET A 21 -21.50 8.17 36.61
CA MET A 21 -22.64 9.06 36.38
C MET A 21 -23.89 8.59 37.13
N LEU A 22 -24.23 7.31 37.05
CA LEU A 22 -25.34 6.70 37.81
C LEU A 22 -25.18 6.88 39.32
N ALA A 23 -23.96 6.72 39.85
CA ALA A 23 -23.67 6.87 41.27
C ALA A 23 -23.90 8.31 41.76
N THR A 24 -23.73 9.33 40.91
CA THR A 24 -24.01 10.73 41.29
C THR A 24 -25.49 11.02 41.51
N LYS A 25 -26.40 10.18 40.97
CA LYS A 25 -27.86 10.41 40.93
C LYS A 25 -28.30 11.73 40.27
N ARG A 26 -27.41 12.43 39.57
CA ARG A 26 -27.70 13.70 38.88
C ARG A 26 -28.23 13.51 37.47
N TYR A 27 -27.98 12.35 36.86
CA TYR A 27 -28.29 12.06 35.47
C TYR A 27 -29.30 10.93 35.39
N ASN A 28 -30.31 11.07 34.52
CA ASN A 28 -31.20 9.97 34.16
C ASN A 28 -30.58 9.12 33.03
N ASP A 29 -31.22 8.00 32.66
CA ASP A 29 -30.67 7.09 31.63
C ASP A 29 -30.56 7.76 30.25
N GLN A 30 -31.46 8.70 29.93
CA GLN A 30 -31.47 9.42 28.67
C GLN A 30 -30.35 10.47 28.60
N ASP A 31 -30.09 11.17 29.72
CA ASP A 31 -28.95 12.09 29.83
C ASP A 31 -27.64 11.33 29.61
N ILE A 32 -27.47 10.22 30.34
CA ILE A 32 -26.27 9.37 30.23
C ILE A 32 -26.13 8.86 28.80
N LEU A 33 -27.22 8.39 28.18
CA LEU A 33 -27.22 7.92 26.80
C LEU A 33 -26.70 8.98 25.82
N ALA A 34 -27.08 10.25 26.01
CA ALA A 34 -26.65 11.35 25.16
C ALA A 34 -25.13 11.57 25.20
N TYR A 35 -24.50 11.43 26.38
CA TYR A 35 -23.04 11.59 26.52
C TYR A 35 -22.23 10.57 25.71
N PHE A 36 -22.76 9.36 25.53
CA PHE A 36 -22.04 8.27 24.85
C PHE A 36 -22.53 8.02 23.42
N THR A 37 -23.60 8.68 22.97
CA THR A 37 -24.08 8.61 21.59
C THR A 37 -23.26 9.53 20.70
N ARG A 38 -22.89 9.07 19.50
CA ARG A 38 -22.07 9.81 18.53
C ARG A 38 -22.68 9.69 17.13
N PRO A 39 -22.36 10.60 16.18
CA PRO A 39 -22.91 10.56 14.81
C PRO A 39 -22.82 9.19 14.14
N THR A 40 -21.73 8.47 14.39
CA THR A 40 -21.43 7.16 13.78
C THR A 40 -21.70 5.98 14.72
N ARG A 41 -22.08 6.23 15.97
CA ARG A 41 -22.31 5.20 17.00
C ARG A 41 -23.56 5.51 17.82
N SER A 42 -24.62 4.74 17.57
CA SER A 42 -25.82 4.74 18.41
C SER A 42 -25.70 3.68 19.51
N ILE A 43 -26.07 4.08 20.72
CA ILE A 43 -26.15 3.18 21.87
C ILE A 43 -27.61 2.89 22.15
N ASN A 44 -27.92 1.64 22.50
CA ASN A 44 -29.28 1.27 22.89
C ASN A 44 -29.53 1.72 24.33
N HIS A 45 -30.62 2.46 24.56
CA HIS A 45 -31.05 2.89 25.90
C HIS A 45 -31.09 1.74 26.93
N ARG A 46 -31.47 0.53 26.50
CA ARG A 46 -31.50 -0.67 27.35
C ARG A 46 -30.13 -0.98 27.98
N LEU A 47 -29.03 -0.62 27.33
CA LEU A 47 -27.69 -0.89 27.83
C LEU A 47 -27.41 -0.15 29.15
N ILE A 48 -27.88 1.09 29.29
CA ILE A 48 -27.69 1.87 30.53
C ILE A 48 -28.46 1.23 31.68
N SER A 49 -29.69 0.79 31.44
CA SER A 49 -30.51 0.05 32.41
C SER A 49 -29.87 -1.30 32.82
N GLU A 50 -29.28 -2.03 31.87
CA GLU A 50 -28.54 -3.28 32.16
C GLU A 50 -27.27 -3.05 32.97
N ILE A 51 -26.61 -1.89 32.84
CA ILE A 51 -25.45 -1.49 33.66
C ILE A 51 -25.92 -1.09 35.07
N ARG A 52 -26.99 -0.30 35.16
CA ARG A 52 -27.58 0.16 36.43
C ARG A 52 -28.04 -1.02 37.29
N SER A 53 -28.68 -2.01 36.69
CA SER A 53 -29.15 -3.22 37.38
C SER A 53 -28.05 -4.25 37.66
N GLU A 54 -26.80 -3.96 37.27
CA GLU A 54 -25.66 -4.89 37.31
C GLU A 54 -25.87 -6.23 36.58
N LYS A 55 -26.92 -6.33 35.74
CA LYS A 55 -27.19 -7.52 34.92
C LYS A 55 -26.02 -7.80 33.96
N LYS A 56 -25.35 -6.74 33.49
CA LYS A 56 -24.09 -6.83 32.73
C LYS A 56 -23.01 -5.97 33.36
N HIS A 57 -21.76 -6.34 33.06
CA HIS A 57 -20.57 -5.58 33.45
C HIS A 57 -20.37 -5.37 34.96
N LYS A 58 -20.91 -6.26 35.80
CA LYS A 58 -20.74 -6.22 37.26
C LYS A 58 -19.28 -6.07 37.70
N ALA A 59 -18.36 -6.77 37.04
CA ALA A 59 -16.93 -6.76 37.35
C ALA A 59 -16.21 -5.42 37.05
N ILE A 60 -16.81 -4.50 36.28
CA ILE A 60 -16.19 -3.21 35.95
C ILE A 60 -16.49 -2.22 37.08
N LYS A 61 -15.45 -1.64 37.69
CA LYS A 61 -15.60 -0.63 38.74
C LYS A 61 -15.99 0.73 38.13
N ALA A 62 -16.69 1.55 38.92
CA ALA A 62 -16.97 2.94 38.53
C ALA A 62 -15.67 3.74 38.40
N ALA A 63 -15.64 4.69 37.47
CA ALA A 63 -14.55 5.65 37.34
C ALA A 63 -14.47 6.55 38.58
N SER A 64 -13.29 7.10 38.87
CA SER A 64 -13.12 8.06 39.96
C SER A 64 -13.85 9.38 39.66
N ALA A 65 -14.12 10.18 40.70
CA ALA A 65 -14.71 11.51 40.54
C ALA A 65 -13.87 12.41 39.62
N ASP A 66 -12.55 12.34 39.72
CA ASP A 66 -11.63 13.09 38.86
C ASP A 66 -11.70 12.63 37.40
N GLN A 67 -11.78 11.32 37.16
CA GLN A 67 -11.92 10.78 35.81
C GLN A 67 -13.25 11.20 35.16
N LEU A 68 -14.34 11.20 35.94
CA LEU A 68 -15.64 11.67 35.47
C LEU A 68 -15.62 13.19 35.20
N SER A 69 -15.03 13.98 36.10
CA SER A 69 -14.89 15.43 35.94
C SER A 69 -14.06 15.80 34.70
N ALA A 70 -12.93 15.12 34.48
CA ALA A 70 -12.10 15.30 33.29
C ALA A 70 -12.86 14.98 32.00
N TYR A 71 -13.61 13.88 31.98
CA TYR A 71 -14.44 13.51 30.83
C TYR A 71 -15.50 14.57 30.53
N LEU A 72 -16.23 15.04 31.55
CA LEU A 72 -17.29 16.04 31.39
C LEU A 72 -16.76 17.39 30.90
N ARG A 73 -15.54 17.78 31.28
CA ARG A 73 -14.92 19.03 30.83
C ARG A 73 -14.51 19.01 29.36
N CYS A 74 -14.12 17.85 28.83
CA CYS A 74 -13.68 17.73 27.44
C CYS A 74 -14.80 17.29 26.49
N TRP A 75 -15.96 16.90 27.02
CA TRP A 75 -17.08 16.41 26.22
C TRP A 75 -17.52 17.44 25.15
N PRO A 76 -17.82 17.02 23.90
CA PRO A 76 -17.96 15.63 23.44
C PRO A 76 -16.67 14.93 23.04
N ASP A 77 -15.51 15.61 23.04
CA ASP A 77 -14.18 15.11 22.66
C ASP A 77 -14.21 14.21 21.40
N VAL A 78 -14.93 14.69 20.38
CA VAL A 78 -15.09 14.02 19.08
C VAL A 78 -14.88 15.03 17.95
N ASP A 79 -14.32 14.55 16.84
CA ASP A 79 -14.25 15.29 15.59
C ASP A 79 -15.66 15.51 15.02
N ALA A 80 -16.00 16.75 14.69
CA ALA A 80 -17.37 17.12 14.30
C ALA A 80 -17.82 16.52 12.96
N GLU A 81 -16.88 16.22 12.05
CA GLU A 81 -17.17 15.68 10.72
C GLU A 81 -17.35 14.15 10.77
N THR A 82 -16.49 13.48 11.53
CA THR A 82 -16.38 12.02 11.53
C THR A 82 -16.99 11.37 12.77
N GLY A 83 -17.14 12.11 13.86
CA GLY A 83 -17.58 11.60 15.16
C GLY A 83 -16.55 10.72 15.88
N LEU A 84 -15.31 10.66 15.40
CA LEU A 84 -14.22 9.91 16.04
C LEU A 84 -13.73 10.62 17.29
N SER A 85 -13.44 9.87 18.34
CA SER A 85 -12.70 10.37 19.51
C SER A 85 -11.36 9.68 19.58
N LEU A 86 -10.29 10.43 19.87
CA LEU A 86 -8.96 9.85 20.05
C LEU A 86 -8.95 8.74 21.11
N ARG A 87 -9.76 8.86 22.17
CA ARG A 87 -9.79 7.89 23.27
C ARG A 87 -10.43 6.55 22.90
N GLY A 88 -11.49 6.56 22.08
CA GLY A 88 -12.23 5.35 21.69
C GLY A 88 -11.78 4.76 20.37
N ASP A 89 -11.36 5.63 19.44
CA ASP A 89 -11.12 5.31 18.05
C ASP A 89 -9.65 5.54 17.66
N GLU A 90 -8.75 5.48 18.65
CA GLU A 90 -7.32 5.84 18.52
C GLU A 90 -6.65 5.22 17.30
N LEU A 91 -6.82 3.91 17.08
CA LEU A 91 -6.22 3.21 15.94
C LEU A 91 -6.74 3.74 14.61
N LEU A 92 -8.03 4.04 14.51
CA LEU A 92 -8.63 4.54 13.28
C LEU A 92 -8.21 5.99 13.00
N VAL A 93 -8.13 6.82 14.05
CA VAL A 93 -7.60 8.19 13.97
C VAL A 93 -6.13 8.16 13.51
N LYS A 94 -5.29 7.38 14.18
CA LYS A 94 -3.87 7.24 13.83
C LYS A 94 -3.65 6.64 12.45
N ALA A 95 -4.47 5.69 12.02
CA ALA A 95 -4.40 5.16 10.66
C ALA A 95 -4.60 6.27 9.62
N ARG A 96 -5.62 7.11 9.82
CA ARG A 96 -5.91 8.26 8.94
C ARG A 96 -4.77 9.27 8.96
N GLU A 97 -4.35 9.70 10.14
CA GLU A 97 -3.25 10.67 10.31
C GLU A 97 -1.94 10.17 9.70
N ALA A 98 -1.61 8.89 9.88
CA ALA A 98 -0.42 8.29 9.27
C ALA A 98 -0.51 8.30 7.73
N MET A 99 -1.66 7.95 7.13
CA MET A 99 -1.80 8.02 5.67
C MET A 99 -1.70 9.47 5.16
N ILE A 100 -2.34 10.41 5.88
CA ILE A 100 -2.26 11.84 5.59
C ILE A 100 -0.80 12.31 5.64
N ALA A 101 -0.06 11.94 6.68
CA ALA A 101 1.35 12.25 6.82
C ALA A 101 2.21 11.63 5.71
N ALA A 102 1.95 10.38 5.31
CA ALA A 102 2.65 9.74 4.21
C ALA A 102 2.50 10.56 2.91
N VAL A 103 1.27 10.93 2.58
CA VAL A 103 0.95 11.72 1.37
C VAL A 103 1.54 13.13 1.45
N HIS A 104 1.44 13.81 2.60
CA HIS A 104 2.02 15.15 2.77
C HIS A 104 3.53 15.15 2.63
N ASN A 105 4.22 14.18 3.23
CA ASN A 105 5.68 14.10 3.12
C ASN A 105 6.11 13.80 1.68
N PHE A 106 5.37 12.95 0.96
CA PHE A 106 5.66 12.69 -0.44
C PHE A 106 5.48 13.93 -1.33
N ASN A 107 4.46 14.74 -1.05
CA ASN A 107 4.15 15.93 -1.87
C ASN A 107 4.95 17.17 -1.45
N SER A 108 5.60 17.13 -0.30
CA SER A 108 6.41 18.24 0.20
C SER A 108 7.67 18.41 -0.64
N ALA A 109 8.00 19.64 -0.99
CA ALA A 109 9.23 19.97 -1.70
C ALA A 109 10.46 19.82 -0.77
N GLY A 110 11.62 19.51 -1.35
CA GLY A 110 12.90 19.57 -0.62
C GLY A 110 13.33 18.29 0.09
N LEU A 111 12.64 17.17 -0.10
CA LEU A 111 13.03 15.86 0.42
C LEU A 111 13.55 14.97 -0.72
N HIS A 112 14.70 14.32 -0.51
CA HIS A 112 15.27 13.33 -1.43
C HIS A 112 14.86 11.89 -1.10
N PHE A 113 14.21 11.68 0.05
CA PHE A 113 13.86 10.38 0.64
C PHE A 113 12.32 10.27 0.79
N ARG A 114 11.58 10.64 -0.26
CA ARG A 114 10.12 10.82 -0.20
C ARG A 114 9.37 9.52 -0.31
N ALA A 115 9.71 8.67 -1.28
CA ALA A 115 9.12 7.35 -1.42
C ALA A 115 9.34 6.49 -0.19
N GLU A 116 10.51 6.56 0.43
CA GLU A 116 10.86 5.75 1.59
C GLU A 116 10.09 6.16 2.85
N ILE A 117 9.94 7.48 3.08
CA ILE A 117 9.05 8.02 4.13
C ILE A 117 7.62 7.59 3.85
N PHE A 118 7.16 7.76 2.60
CA PHE A 118 5.81 7.36 2.21
C PHE A 118 5.56 5.89 2.52
N ILE A 119 6.42 4.98 2.04
CA ILE A 119 6.25 3.53 2.21
C ILE A 119 6.20 3.20 3.70
N THR A 120 7.15 3.69 4.48
CA THR A 120 7.24 3.38 5.91
C THR A 120 5.98 3.84 6.66
N THR A 121 5.56 5.09 6.43
CA THR A 121 4.39 5.66 7.11
C THR A 121 3.08 5.04 6.61
N ALA A 122 2.96 4.70 5.31
CA ALA A 122 1.81 4.01 4.74
C ALA A 122 1.65 2.59 5.32
N MET A 123 2.75 1.85 5.55
CA MET A 123 2.69 0.54 6.18
C MET A 123 2.18 0.62 7.63
N ILE A 124 2.58 1.65 8.38
CA ILE A 124 2.05 1.92 9.73
C ILE A 124 0.55 2.21 9.66
N SER A 125 0.14 3.06 8.72
CA SER A 125 -1.27 3.39 8.50
C SER A 125 -2.13 2.15 8.23
N TRP A 126 -1.72 1.29 7.29
CA TRP A 126 -2.41 0.04 7.00
C TRP A 126 -2.41 -0.94 8.17
N THR A 127 -1.33 -0.99 8.96
CA THR A 127 -1.28 -1.81 10.18
C THR A 127 -2.37 -1.38 11.16
N TYR A 128 -2.48 -0.08 11.44
CA TYR A 128 -3.50 0.46 12.34
C TYR A 128 -4.92 0.30 11.80
N LEU A 129 -5.12 0.43 10.49
CA LEU A 129 -6.42 0.18 9.87
C LEU A 129 -6.85 -1.30 10.04
N CYS A 130 -5.92 -2.24 9.81
CA CYS A 130 -6.17 -3.67 10.03
C CYS A 130 -6.46 -3.96 11.51
N HIS A 131 -5.69 -3.39 12.44
CA HIS A 131 -5.91 -3.57 13.88
C HIS A 131 -7.25 -3.02 14.33
N ALA A 132 -7.64 -1.83 13.86
CA ALA A 132 -8.95 -1.26 14.13
C ALA A 132 -10.06 -2.19 13.63
N TRP A 133 -9.87 -2.81 12.45
CA TRP A 133 -10.84 -3.73 11.86
C TRP A 133 -10.93 -5.03 12.68
N PHE A 134 -9.79 -5.65 13.01
CA PHE A 134 -9.75 -6.86 13.85
C PHE A 134 -10.36 -6.62 15.23
N LYS A 135 -10.07 -5.48 15.87
CA LYS A 135 -10.65 -5.08 17.16
C LYS A 135 -12.18 -5.03 17.06
N ARG A 136 -12.71 -4.42 15.99
CA ARG A 136 -14.16 -4.31 15.77
C ARG A 136 -14.82 -5.68 15.51
N GLU A 137 -14.19 -6.54 14.71
CA GLU A 137 -14.71 -7.88 14.41
C GLU A 137 -14.45 -8.91 15.53
N GLY A 138 -13.82 -8.50 16.65
CA GLY A 138 -13.53 -9.38 17.78
C GLY A 138 -12.44 -10.43 17.48
N ILE A 139 -11.55 -10.15 16.54
CA ILE A 139 -10.43 -11.02 16.16
C ILE A 139 -9.21 -10.67 17.02
N ASP A 140 -8.66 -11.66 17.74
CA ASP A 140 -7.46 -11.48 18.56
C ASP A 140 -6.20 -11.43 17.67
N TYR A 141 -5.64 -10.23 17.48
CA TYR A 141 -4.50 -9.95 16.61
C TYR A 141 -3.16 -9.86 17.37
N ARG A 142 -3.06 -10.54 18.52
CA ARG A 142 -1.83 -10.65 19.31
C ARG A 142 -1.05 -11.90 18.95
N TYR A 143 0.27 -11.81 19.07
CA TYR A 143 1.14 -12.96 18.93
C TYR A 143 0.97 -13.94 20.08
N LYS A 144 0.87 -15.22 19.75
CA LYS A 144 0.88 -16.32 20.72
C LYS A 144 2.05 -17.25 20.43
N LYS A 145 2.79 -17.64 21.46
CA LYS A 145 3.85 -18.66 21.42
C LYS A 145 3.47 -19.73 22.44
N ASN A 146 3.30 -20.98 22.00
CA ASN A 146 2.89 -22.11 22.84
C ASN A 146 1.61 -21.85 23.66
N GLY A 147 0.61 -21.19 23.04
CA GLY A 147 -0.66 -20.85 23.70
C GLY A 147 -0.61 -19.62 24.62
N GLN A 148 0.57 -19.08 24.94
CA GLN A 148 0.75 -17.87 25.75
C GLN A 148 0.99 -16.64 24.88
N PHE A 149 0.64 -15.45 25.37
CA PHE A 149 0.92 -14.20 24.66
C PHE A 149 2.42 -13.95 24.57
N LYS A 150 2.89 -13.60 23.36
CA LYS A 150 4.26 -13.14 23.15
C LYS A 150 4.37 -11.74 23.75
N LEU A 151 5.30 -11.57 24.68
CA LEU A 151 5.62 -10.27 25.26
C LEU A 151 6.85 -9.68 24.58
N LEU A 152 6.87 -8.36 24.45
CA LEU A 152 8.04 -7.57 24.11
C LEU A 152 8.99 -7.50 25.30
N LYS A 153 10.24 -7.06 25.07
CA LYS A 153 11.21 -6.84 26.16
C LYS A 153 10.69 -5.86 27.23
N SER A 154 9.80 -4.96 26.85
CA SER A 154 9.12 -4.00 27.75
C SER A 154 8.00 -4.63 28.60
N GLY A 155 7.68 -5.91 28.41
CA GLY A 155 6.56 -6.59 29.07
C GLY A 155 5.19 -6.36 28.42
N ALA A 156 5.10 -5.50 27.38
CA ALA A 156 3.88 -5.30 26.63
C ALA A 156 3.58 -6.47 25.68
N GLU A 157 2.31 -6.78 25.44
CA GLU A 157 1.89 -7.80 24.47
C GLU A 157 2.27 -7.39 23.04
N ALA A 158 2.82 -8.33 22.28
CA ALA A 158 3.19 -8.11 20.89
C ALA A 158 1.98 -8.30 19.97
N TYR A 159 1.67 -7.29 19.17
CA TYR A 159 0.62 -7.33 18.15
C TYR A 159 1.18 -7.76 16.78
N TRP A 160 0.32 -8.24 15.90
CA TRP A 160 0.68 -8.60 14.54
C TRP A 160 1.18 -7.40 13.74
N GLU A 161 2.31 -7.55 13.04
CA GLU A 161 2.71 -6.63 11.98
C GLU A 161 1.83 -6.78 10.73
N LEU A 162 1.94 -5.83 9.79
CA LEU A 162 1.11 -5.81 8.58
C LEU A 162 1.17 -7.12 7.81
N GLY A 163 2.35 -7.70 7.58
CA GLY A 163 2.49 -8.96 6.86
C GLY A 163 1.67 -10.12 7.49
N LYS A 164 1.62 -10.20 8.83
CA LYS A 164 0.77 -11.18 9.53
C LYS A 164 -0.71 -10.82 9.45
N CYS A 165 -1.05 -9.53 9.48
CA CYS A 165 -2.42 -9.05 9.27
C CYS A 165 -2.93 -9.46 7.89
N LEU A 166 -2.12 -9.24 6.84
CA LEU A 166 -2.46 -9.59 5.46
C LEU A 166 -2.72 -11.09 5.35
N ARG A 167 -1.85 -11.96 5.88
CA ARG A 167 -2.04 -13.43 5.88
C ARG A 167 -3.31 -13.92 6.59
N ASN A 168 -4.04 -13.07 7.32
CA ASN A 168 -5.34 -13.44 7.86
C ASN A 168 -6.42 -13.44 6.78
N ASN A 169 -7.02 -14.60 6.56
CA ASN A 169 -8.06 -14.88 5.57
C ASN A 169 -9.43 -14.25 5.90
N LYS A 170 -9.63 -13.69 7.10
CA LYS A 170 -10.83 -12.91 7.42
C LYS A 170 -10.73 -11.46 6.93
N LEU A 171 -9.52 -10.95 6.65
CA LEU A 171 -9.33 -9.56 6.25
C LEU A 171 -9.96 -9.32 4.86
N PRO A 172 -10.92 -8.38 4.71
CA PRO A 172 -11.70 -8.22 3.49
C PRO A 172 -10.96 -7.32 2.49
N ILE A 173 -9.87 -7.86 1.94
CA ILE A 173 -9.08 -7.25 0.85
C ILE A 173 -8.99 -8.21 -0.34
N THR A 174 -8.94 -7.66 -1.55
CA THR A 174 -8.74 -8.44 -2.77
C THR A 174 -7.30 -8.92 -2.88
N LYS A 175 -7.04 -9.81 -3.85
CA LYS A 175 -5.69 -10.31 -4.13
C LYS A 175 -4.76 -9.18 -4.59
N GLY A 176 -5.21 -8.28 -5.47
CA GLY A 176 -4.41 -7.14 -5.93
C GLY A 176 -3.99 -6.18 -4.81
N ILE A 177 -4.92 -5.84 -3.89
CA ILE A 177 -4.60 -5.01 -2.72
C ILE A 177 -3.52 -5.68 -1.87
N ARG A 178 -3.67 -6.99 -1.62
CA ARG A 178 -2.71 -7.77 -0.84
C ARG A 178 -1.33 -7.78 -1.50
N GLN A 179 -1.26 -8.03 -2.81
CA GLN A 179 0.00 -8.06 -3.56
C GLN A 179 0.68 -6.69 -3.57
N ASN A 180 -0.09 -5.61 -3.71
CA ASN A 180 0.44 -4.23 -3.61
C ASN A 180 1.11 -4.00 -2.26
N LEU A 181 0.45 -4.36 -1.16
CA LEU A 181 0.98 -4.19 0.19
C LEU A 181 2.15 -5.13 0.50
N GLU A 182 2.13 -6.37 -0.01
CA GLU A 182 3.24 -7.31 0.12
C GLU A 182 4.48 -6.81 -0.61
N LEU A 183 4.35 -6.30 -1.84
CA LEU A 183 5.48 -5.70 -2.56
C LEU A 183 6.01 -4.44 -1.85
N LEU A 184 5.13 -3.56 -1.35
CA LEU A 184 5.58 -2.39 -0.57
C LEU A 184 6.29 -2.78 0.73
N LEU A 185 5.90 -3.89 1.37
CA LEU A 185 6.63 -4.44 2.52
C LEU A 185 8.00 -4.99 2.09
N GLU A 186 8.11 -5.72 0.99
CA GLU A 186 9.40 -6.20 0.47
C GLU A 186 10.32 -5.02 0.13
N LEU A 187 9.80 -3.99 -0.55
CA LEU A 187 10.56 -2.77 -0.88
C LEU A 187 11.01 -2.02 0.39
N ARG A 188 10.16 -1.93 1.43
CA ARG A 188 10.55 -1.36 2.72
C ARG A 188 11.78 -2.07 3.32
N HIS A 189 11.82 -3.41 3.29
CA HIS A 189 12.95 -4.16 3.82
C HIS A 189 14.24 -3.87 3.04
N GLU A 190 14.15 -3.81 1.71
CA GLU A 190 15.31 -3.50 0.86
C GLU A 190 15.84 -2.08 1.11
N ILE A 191 14.94 -1.10 1.21
CA ILE A 191 15.26 0.30 1.53
C ILE A 191 15.89 0.42 2.92
N GLU A 192 15.37 -0.29 3.93
CA GLU A 192 15.88 -0.25 5.31
C GLU A 192 17.31 -0.77 5.41
N HIS A 193 17.68 -1.74 4.56
CA HIS A 193 18.97 -2.41 4.61
C HIS A 193 19.99 -1.90 3.59
N ARG A 194 19.63 -0.98 2.67
CA ARG A 194 20.53 -0.47 1.61
C ARG A 194 20.27 0.99 1.27
N SER A 195 21.34 1.73 0.96
CA SER A 195 21.21 3.09 0.42
C SER A 195 20.59 3.04 -0.98
N THR A 196 19.43 3.66 -1.16
CA THR A 196 18.75 3.80 -2.45
C THR A 196 18.71 5.27 -2.87
N ASP A 197 18.98 5.54 -4.14
CA ASP A 197 18.85 6.88 -4.73
C ASP A 197 17.66 6.90 -5.69
N ARG A 198 16.79 7.92 -5.55
CA ARG A 198 15.77 8.33 -6.55
C ARG A 198 14.85 7.21 -7.05
N ILE A 199 14.11 6.58 -6.12
CA ILE A 199 13.12 5.53 -6.43
C ILE A 199 11.70 6.06 -6.68
N ASP A 200 11.47 7.36 -6.43
CA ASP A 200 10.14 8.01 -6.46
C ASP A 200 9.37 7.73 -7.76
N ASP A 201 9.99 7.99 -8.92
CA ASP A 201 9.33 7.93 -10.24
C ASP A 201 8.90 6.50 -10.60
N ALA A 202 9.69 5.50 -10.19
CA ALA A 202 9.43 4.10 -10.49
C ALA A 202 8.35 3.49 -9.59
N LEU A 203 8.20 4.01 -8.35
CA LEU A 203 7.27 3.48 -7.36
C LEU A 203 5.94 4.24 -7.31
N GLY A 204 5.82 5.38 -7.99
CA GLY A 204 4.61 6.21 -8.02
C GLY A 204 3.31 5.43 -8.25
N PRO A 205 3.22 4.57 -9.28
CA PRO A 205 2.04 3.73 -9.53
C PRO A 205 1.65 2.80 -8.37
N LEU A 206 2.63 2.24 -7.66
CA LEU A 206 2.40 1.37 -6.50
C LEU A 206 1.91 2.16 -5.29
N MET A 207 2.51 3.32 -5.04
CA MET A 207 2.13 4.24 -3.95
C MET A 207 0.71 4.79 -4.17
N GLN A 208 0.37 5.13 -5.42
CA GLN A 208 -0.96 5.59 -5.78
C GLN A 208 -2.02 4.51 -5.56
N ALA A 209 -1.77 3.28 -6.02
CA ALA A 209 -2.66 2.15 -5.74
C ALA A 209 -2.84 1.94 -4.23
N CYS A 210 -1.77 2.01 -3.44
CA CYS A 210 -1.83 1.91 -1.99
C CYS A 210 -2.77 2.95 -1.35
N CYS A 211 -2.70 4.23 -1.77
CA CYS A 211 -3.59 5.29 -1.29
C CYS A 211 -5.05 5.05 -1.67
N ILE A 212 -5.33 4.70 -2.92
CA ILE A 212 -6.70 4.43 -3.41
C ILE A 212 -7.29 3.24 -2.65
N ASN A 213 -6.52 2.17 -2.53
CA ASN A 213 -6.92 0.96 -1.81
C ASN A 213 -7.20 1.25 -0.33
N PHE A 214 -6.37 2.09 0.31
CA PHE A 214 -6.57 2.46 1.71
C PHE A 214 -7.87 3.23 1.88
N ASN A 215 -8.10 4.20 0.99
CA ASN A 215 -9.29 5.02 1.04
C ASN A 215 -10.56 4.19 0.82
N GLU A 216 -10.53 3.23 -0.10
CA GLU A 216 -11.66 2.34 -0.32
C GLU A 216 -11.87 1.39 0.88
N ALA A 217 -10.77 0.84 1.43
CA ALA A 217 -10.84 -0.01 2.62
C ALA A 217 -11.45 0.71 3.81
N ILE A 218 -10.98 1.91 4.17
CA ILE A 218 -11.50 2.64 5.34
C ILE A 218 -12.98 3.01 5.15
N ARG A 219 -13.41 3.38 3.94
CA ARG A 219 -14.80 3.70 3.60
C ARG A 219 -15.70 2.47 3.68
N SER A 220 -15.28 1.37 3.06
CA SER A 220 -16.02 0.11 3.04
C SER A 220 -16.14 -0.52 4.44
N TRP A 221 -15.06 -0.43 5.22
CA TRP A 221 -14.98 -1.03 6.53
C TRP A 221 -15.74 -0.21 7.56
N PHE A 222 -15.43 1.07 7.71
CA PHE A 222 -15.92 1.89 8.83
C PHE A 222 -17.02 2.87 8.43
N GLY A 223 -17.05 3.30 7.17
CA GLY A 223 -18.05 4.22 6.66
C GLY A 223 -17.45 5.34 5.83
N VAL A 224 -18.23 5.84 4.87
CA VAL A 224 -17.80 6.84 3.87
C VAL A 224 -17.24 8.13 4.46
N GLN A 225 -17.71 8.54 5.65
CA GLN A 225 -17.25 9.74 6.34
C GLN A 225 -15.80 9.67 6.83
N PHE A 226 -15.23 8.47 6.92
CA PHE A 226 -13.83 8.29 7.34
C PHE A 226 -12.85 8.35 6.17
N GLY A 227 -13.36 8.41 4.94
CA GLY A 227 -12.58 8.62 3.73
C GLY A 227 -11.70 9.88 3.81
N LEU A 228 -10.56 9.82 3.14
CA LEU A 228 -9.55 10.87 3.11
C LEU A 228 -9.70 11.76 1.87
N GLU A 229 -10.56 11.40 0.92
CA GLU A 229 -10.74 12.11 -0.35
C GLU A 229 -11.20 13.58 -0.17
N ARG A 230 -11.87 13.89 0.94
CA ARG A 230 -12.34 15.25 1.25
C ARG A 230 -11.27 16.15 1.89
N ARG A 231 -10.36 15.55 2.66
CA ARG A 231 -9.29 16.27 3.38
C ARG A 231 -8.01 16.41 2.56
N LEU A 232 -7.85 15.63 1.49
CA LEU A 232 -6.68 15.64 0.62
C LEU A 232 -7.07 15.75 -0.87
N PRO A 233 -7.51 16.92 -1.37
CA PRO A 233 -7.71 17.12 -2.80
C PRO A 233 -6.40 17.26 -3.61
N ILE A 234 -5.22 17.21 -2.97
CA ILE A 234 -3.92 17.56 -3.56
C ILE A 234 -2.78 16.69 -2.97
N ALA A 235 -1.81 16.15 -3.72
CA ALA A 235 -1.92 14.99 -4.60
C ALA A 235 -0.53 14.33 -4.71
N LEU A 236 -0.46 13.01 -4.58
CA LEU A 236 0.23 12.22 -5.60
C LEU A 236 -0.52 12.57 -6.92
N GLN A 237 0.11 13.43 -7.74
CA GLN A 237 -0.41 14.56 -8.56
C GLN A 237 -1.77 14.47 -9.32
N PHE A 238 -2.49 15.62 -9.41
CA PHE A 238 -3.67 15.89 -10.27
C PHE A 238 -3.44 17.01 -11.33
N VAL A 239 -2.22 17.18 -11.84
CA VAL A 239 -1.96 18.11 -12.96
C VAL A 239 -1.26 17.36 -14.10
N THR A 240 -1.72 17.59 -15.33
CA THR A 240 -1.05 17.19 -16.57
C THR A 240 0.38 17.69 -16.61
N PHE A 241 1.30 16.80 -16.93
CA PHE A 241 2.61 17.20 -17.43
C PHE A 241 2.42 18.11 -18.65
N ASP A 242 3.13 19.23 -18.68
CA ASP A 242 3.44 19.83 -19.98
C ASP A 242 4.43 18.92 -20.74
N ALA A 243 4.54 19.07 -22.05
CA ALA A 243 5.40 18.24 -22.89
C ALA A 243 6.90 18.30 -22.49
N ALA A 244 7.35 19.35 -21.80
CA ALA A 244 8.72 19.49 -21.31
C ALA A 244 8.95 18.69 -20.02
N GLN A 245 7.96 18.56 -19.13
CA GLN A 245 8.04 17.69 -17.95
C GLN A 245 7.94 16.20 -18.33
N ALA A 246 7.10 15.85 -19.31
CA ALA A 246 7.02 14.50 -19.86
C ALA A 246 8.33 14.07 -20.56
N ALA A 247 9.04 15.00 -21.20
CA ALA A 247 10.37 14.76 -21.74
C ALA A 247 11.45 14.54 -20.65
N GLY A 248 11.24 15.11 -19.45
CA GLY A 248 12.08 14.85 -18.26
C GLY A 248 11.89 13.45 -17.67
N LEU A 249 10.66 12.93 -17.67
CA LEU A 249 10.33 11.55 -17.23
C LEU A 249 10.94 10.47 -18.14
N LYS A 250 11.16 10.75 -19.43
CA LYS A 250 11.92 9.87 -20.32
C LYS A 250 13.42 9.76 -19.96
N LYS A 251 13.91 10.58 -19.03
CA LYS A 251 15.22 10.44 -18.38
C LYS A 251 15.10 9.80 -17.00
N ALA A 252 14.12 8.92 -16.78
CA ALA A 252 14.09 8.09 -15.58
C ALA A 252 15.44 7.36 -15.48
N THR A 253 16.22 7.72 -14.46
CA THR A 253 17.44 7.00 -14.11
C THR A 253 17.07 5.55 -13.83
N ALA A 254 17.88 4.61 -14.31
CA ALA A 254 17.65 3.20 -14.04
C ALA A 254 17.48 2.97 -12.53
N LEU A 255 16.46 2.20 -12.15
CA LEU A 255 16.23 1.78 -10.77
C LEU A 255 17.52 1.21 -10.17
N PRO A 256 17.81 1.44 -8.88
CA PRO A 256 18.87 0.73 -8.20
C PRO A 256 18.70 -0.79 -8.40
N ALA A 257 19.79 -1.48 -8.75
CA ALA A 257 19.75 -2.89 -9.18
C ALA A 257 19.06 -3.82 -8.16
N ALA A 258 19.20 -3.53 -6.86
CA ALA A 258 18.51 -4.27 -5.80
C ALA A 258 16.98 -4.13 -5.88
N ILE A 259 16.49 -2.90 -6.03
CA ILE A 259 15.06 -2.61 -6.16
C ILE A 259 14.49 -3.21 -7.44
N ALA A 260 15.20 -3.07 -8.56
CA ALA A 260 14.83 -3.69 -9.83
C ALA A 260 14.74 -5.22 -9.71
N SER A 261 15.72 -5.85 -9.06
CA SER A 261 15.77 -7.30 -8.81
C SER A 261 14.59 -7.76 -7.94
N THR A 262 14.26 -7.02 -6.88
CA THR A 262 13.12 -7.32 -6.01
C THR A 262 11.80 -7.22 -6.76
N MET A 263 11.59 -6.14 -7.52
CA MET A 263 10.40 -5.99 -8.37
C MET A 263 10.28 -7.11 -9.40
N ASP A 264 11.39 -7.49 -10.02
CA ASP A 264 11.44 -8.56 -11.01
C ASP A 264 11.14 -9.93 -10.43
N ALA A 265 11.69 -10.24 -9.26
CA ALA A 265 11.44 -11.48 -8.53
C ALA A 265 10.00 -11.56 -8.00
N PHE A 266 9.36 -10.42 -7.71
CA PHE A 266 7.95 -10.39 -7.34
C PHE A 266 7.06 -10.58 -8.57
N HIS A 267 7.29 -9.80 -9.64
CA HIS A 267 6.50 -9.87 -10.88
C HIS A 267 6.60 -11.22 -11.60
N SER A 268 7.74 -11.91 -11.53
CA SER A 268 7.91 -13.25 -12.15
C SER A 268 6.98 -14.31 -11.57
N LYS A 269 6.45 -14.09 -10.36
CA LYS A 269 5.50 -14.97 -9.66
C LYS A 269 4.03 -14.63 -9.96
N MET A 270 3.77 -13.58 -10.74
CA MET A 270 2.43 -13.10 -11.07
C MET A 270 2.03 -13.45 -12.50
N SER A 271 0.74 -13.68 -12.70
CA SER A 271 0.11 -13.81 -14.02
C SER A 271 -0.11 -12.46 -14.70
N ASP A 272 -0.29 -12.47 -16.02
CA ASP A 272 -0.56 -11.26 -16.80
C ASP A 272 -1.87 -10.55 -16.39
N ASP A 273 -2.85 -11.28 -15.85
CA ASP A 273 -4.09 -10.70 -15.31
C ASP A 273 -3.83 -9.94 -14.02
N GLU A 274 -2.99 -10.47 -13.14
CA GLU A 274 -2.66 -9.86 -11.86
C GLU A 274 -1.78 -8.62 -12.03
N LEU A 275 -0.87 -8.64 -13.01
CA LEU A 275 -0.07 -7.47 -13.37
C LEU A 275 -0.92 -6.33 -13.95
N ARG A 276 -2.13 -6.64 -14.43
CA ARG A 276 -3.10 -5.67 -14.96
C ARG A 276 -4.13 -5.21 -13.94
N ASP A 277 -4.12 -5.77 -12.72
CA ASP A 277 -5.05 -5.37 -11.66
C ASP A 277 -4.73 -3.94 -11.20
N LEU A 278 -5.70 -3.03 -11.33
CA LEU A 278 -5.59 -1.64 -10.88
C LEU A 278 -5.41 -1.53 -9.36
N ALA A 279 -5.87 -2.52 -8.60
CA ALA A 279 -5.62 -2.62 -7.17
C ALA A 279 -4.18 -3.05 -6.87
N PHE A 280 -3.48 -3.68 -7.81
CA PHE A 280 -2.07 -4.03 -7.67
C PHE A 280 -1.15 -2.84 -8.03
N THR A 281 -1.35 -2.22 -9.19
CA THR A 281 -0.57 -1.05 -9.65
C THR A 281 -1.46 -0.09 -10.43
N TYR A 282 -1.44 1.20 -10.09
CA TYR A 282 -2.28 2.20 -10.76
C TYR A 282 -1.48 2.97 -11.81
N ARG A 283 -1.75 2.75 -13.10
CA ARG A 283 -1.07 3.43 -14.22
C ARG A 283 -1.99 4.47 -14.87
N VAL A 284 -1.49 5.69 -15.06
CA VAL A 284 -2.20 6.77 -15.77
C VAL A 284 -1.48 7.04 -17.08
N ALA A 285 -2.19 6.92 -18.20
CA ALA A 285 -1.73 7.44 -19.49
C ALA A 285 -2.34 8.81 -19.73
N PHE A 286 -1.50 9.79 -20.04
CA PHE A 286 -1.93 11.04 -20.63
C PHE A 286 -2.03 10.86 -22.13
N VAL A 287 -3.24 10.68 -22.65
CA VAL A 287 -3.47 10.75 -24.10
C VAL A 287 -3.97 12.16 -24.43
N PRO A 288 -3.17 13.01 -25.10
CA PRO A 288 -3.66 14.30 -25.57
C PRO A 288 -4.74 14.05 -26.64
N LYS A 289 -5.97 14.50 -26.38
CA LYS A 289 -7.00 14.61 -27.42
C LYS A 289 -6.57 15.72 -28.39
N LEU A 290 -6.15 15.35 -29.60
CA LEU A 290 -6.07 16.27 -30.73
C LEU A 290 -7.49 16.58 -31.18
N GLY A 291 -8.17 17.49 -30.47
CA GLY A 291 -9.47 18.01 -30.88
C GLY A 291 -9.32 18.88 -32.12
N SER A 292 -10.11 18.60 -33.16
CA SER A 292 -10.22 19.40 -34.38
C SER A 292 -10.95 20.73 -34.13
N LYS A 293 -10.32 21.60 -33.34
CA LYS A 293 -10.45 23.07 -33.30
C LYS A 293 -9.72 23.53 -32.05
N ALA A 294 -8.51 24.02 -32.28
CA ALA A 294 -7.65 24.58 -31.25
C ALA A 294 -8.29 25.84 -30.63
N ASN A 295 -8.96 25.69 -29.49
CA ASN A 295 -8.98 26.75 -28.49
C ASN A 295 -7.85 26.46 -27.50
N LYS A 296 -6.85 27.34 -27.55
CA LYS A 296 -5.69 27.36 -26.65
C LYS A 296 -6.14 27.79 -25.24
N SER A 297 -6.65 26.86 -24.44
CA SER A 297 -6.66 27.06 -22.96
C SER A 297 -6.98 25.82 -22.15
N ASP A 298 -7.69 24.83 -22.68
CA ASP A 298 -8.22 23.77 -21.81
C ASP A 298 -7.54 22.42 -22.10
N ILE A 299 -6.38 22.20 -21.46
CA ILE A 299 -5.92 20.83 -21.20
C ILE A 299 -6.81 20.28 -20.07
N ALA A 300 -8.01 19.86 -20.43
CA ALA A 300 -8.91 19.18 -19.51
C ALA A 300 -8.45 17.73 -19.33
N VAL A 301 -8.03 17.36 -18.13
CA VAL A 301 -7.83 15.96 -17.73
C VAL A 301 -9.21 15.35 -17.47
N GLU A 302 -9.71 14.56 -18.40
CA GLU A 302 -10.89 13.73 -18.15
C GLU A 302 -10.47 12.36 -17.62
N PHE A 303 -11.01 11.98 -16.46
CA PHE A 303 -10.92 10.61 -15.97
C PHE A 303 -11.75 9.70 -16.87
N VAL A 304 -11.07 8.88 -17.66
CA VAL A 304 -11.71 7.89 -18.52
C VAL A 304 -12.27 6.75 -17.65
N LYS A 305 -13.54 6.41 -17.84
CA LYS A 305 -14.19 5.34 -17.06
C LYS A 305 -13.47 3.99 -17.32
N PRO A 306 -13.20 3.18 -16.27
CA PRO A 306 -12.42 1.94 -16.37
C PRO A 306 -12.89 0.95 -17.45
N ASP A 307 -14.20 0.90 -17.74
CA ASP A 307 -14.79 -0.08 -18.68
C ASP A 307 -15.01 0.45 -20.11
N SER A 308 -14.69 1.73 -20.33
CA SER A 308 -14.84 2.35 -21.65
C SER A 308 -13.92 1.69 -22.69
N GLU A 309 -14.33 1.74 -23.96
CA GLU A 309 -13.55 1.23 -25.06
C GLU A 309 -12.22 2.01 -25.19
N GLU A 310 -12.26 3.29 -24.83
CA GLU A 310 -11.13 4.20 -24.70
C GLU A 310 -10.16 3.74 -23.60
N ALA A 311 -10.64 3.38 -22.40
CA ALA A 311 -9.77 2.85 -21.33
C ALA A 311 -9.09 1.54 -21.73
N ARG A 312 -9.79 0.67 -22.47
CA ARG A 312 -9.22 -0.58 -22.98
C ARG A 312 -8.14 -0.34 -24.04
N ALA A 313 -8.36 0.59 -24.97
CA ALA A 313 -7.37 0.96 -25.97
C ALA A 313 -6.14 1.63 -25.35
N ILE A 314 -6.35 2.51 -24.36
CA ILE A 314 -5.28 3.18 -23.62
C ILE A 314 -4.44 2.18 -22.82
N ASN A 315 -5.08 1.24 -22.12
CA ASN A 315 -4.39 0.15 -21.41
C ASN A 315 -3.57 -0.72 -22.36
N ALA A 316 -4.08 -1.04 -23.55
CA ALA A 316 -3.35 -1.84 -24.54
C ALA A 316 -2.10 -1.14 -25.09
N VAL A 317 -2.12 0.19 -25.22
CA VAL A 317 -0.97 1.00 -25.66
C VAL A 317 0.08 1.13 -24.55
N LEU A 318 -0.34 1.37 -23.30
CA LEU A 318 0.55 1.41 -22.13
C LEU A 318 1.28 0.07 -21.90
N LEU A 319 0.60 -1.06 -22.16
CA LEU A 319 1.20 -2.39 -22.01
C LEU A 319 2.32 -2.67 -23.03
N LYS A 320 2.29 -2.03 -24.21
CA LYS A 320 3.36 -2.15 -25.21
C LYS A 320 4.66 -1.46 -24.78
N GLU A 321 4.61 -0.45 -23.89
CA GLU A 321 5.81 0.23 -23.38
C GLU A 321 6.43 -0.47 -22.15
N VAL A 322 5.73 -1.40 -21.49
CA VAL A 322 6.22 -2.16 -20.32
C VAL A 322 6.55 -3.62 -20.66
N ASP A 323 6.63 -3.96 -21.95
CA ASP A 323 7.33 -5.19 -22.33
C ASP A 323 8.81 -4.99 -21.97
N LYS A 324 9.26 -5.63 -20.88
CA LYS A 324 10.70 -5.80 -20.59
C LYS A 324 11.36 -6.16 -21.90
N ALA A 325 12.39 -5.41 -22.31
CA ALA A 325 13.05 -5.66 -23.57
C ALA A 325 13.41 -7.14 -23.66
N ARG A 326 12.81 -7.83 -24.64
CA ARG A 326 12.96 -9.27 -24.81
C ARG A 326 14.05 -9.50 -25.84
N TYR A 327 15.13 -10.13 -25.40
CA TYR A 327 16.26 -10.42 -26.27
C TYR A 327 16.26 -11.90 -26.65
N THR A 328 16.37 -12.16 -27.94
CA THR A 328 16.78 -13.47 -28.44
C THR A 328 18.26 -13.68 -28.13
N ALA A 329 18.72 -14.94 -28.07
CA ALA A 329 20.15 -15.22 -27.89
C ALA A 329 21.03 -14.50 -28.94
N ARG A 330 20.53 -14.36 -30.17
CA ARG A 330 21.19 -13.60 -31.23
C ARG A 330 21.35 -12.12 -30.89
N GLN A 331 20.30 -11.49 -30.37
CA GLN A 331 20.35 -10.08 -29.95
C GLN A 331 21.31 -9.87 -28.78
N VAL A 332 21.35 -10.79 -27.81
CA VAL A 332 22.33 -10.74 -26.70
C VAL A 332 23.76 -10.78 -27.25
N ILE A 333 24.04 -11.68 -28.21
CA ILE A 333 25.37 -11.79 -28.83
C ILE A 333 25.73 -10.52 -29.61
N THR A 334 24.79 -9.98 -30.40
CA THR A 334 24.98 -8.73 -31.14
C THR A 334 25.30 -7.57 -30.20
N ALA A 335 24.58 -7.44 -29.09
CA ALA A 335 24.87 -6.42 -28.08
C ALA A 335 26.30 -6.56 -27.52
N MET A 336 26.77 -7.79 -27.25
CA MET A 336 28.15 -8.01 -26.79
C MET A 336 29.20 -7.68 -27.87
N HIS A 337 28.88 -7.90 -29.14
CA HIS A 337 29.77 -7.49 -30.25
C HIS A 337 29.90 -5.97 -30.34
N GLU A 338 28.77 -5.26 -30.25
CA GLU A 338 28.72 -3.79 -30.23
C GLU A 338 29.48 -3.20 -29.03
N GLU A 339 29.53 -3.93 -27.92
CA GLU A 339 30.30 -3.58 -26.71
C GLU A 339 31.78 -3.99 -26.75
N GLY A 340 32.29 -4.49 -27.89
CA GLY A 340 33.71 -4.77 -28.08
C GLY A 340 34.15 -6.22 -27.77
N PHE A 341 33.21 -7.15 -27.68
CA PHE A 341 33.48 -8.59 -27.47
C PHE A 341 33.17 -9.45 -28.71
N PRO A 342 33.83 -9.24 -29.86
CA PRO A 342 33.48 -9.87 -31.14
C PRO A 342 33.63 -11.39 -31.17
N ARG A 343 34.40 -11.98 -30.25
CA ARG A 343 34.58 -13.45 -30.17
C ARG A 343 33.53 -14.15 -29.29
N PHE A 344 32.66 -13.41 -28.62
CA PHE A 344 31.51 -14.00 -27.92
C PHE A 344 30.52 -14.56 -28.96
N ASN A 345 30.15 -15.84 -28.88
CA ASN A 345 29.34 -16.49 -29.93
C ASN A 345 28.27 -17.41 -29.34
N GLN A 346 27.46 -18.03 -30.20
CA GLN A 346 26.33 -18.87 -29.78
C GLN A 346 26.75 -20.05 -28.89
N THR A 347 27.94 -20.62 -29.12
CA THR A 347 28.48 -21.71 -28.32
C THR A 347 28.82 -21.22 -26.91
N HIS A 348 29.49 -20.08 -26.80
CA HIS A 348 29.82 -19.45 -25.51
C HIS A 348 28.56 -19.06 -24.73
N HIS A 349 27.59 -18.43 -25.40
CA HIS A 349 26.29 -18.12 -24.81
C HIS A 349 25.58 -19.38 -24.30
N THR A 350 25.63 -20.47 -25.07
CA THR A 350 24.99 -21.74 -24.69
C THR A 350 25.65 -22.42 -23.51
N ALA A 351 26.98 -22.38 -23.43
CA ALA A 351 27.72 -22.88 -22.28
C ALA A 351 27.39 -22.08 -21.02
N LEU A 352 27.39 -20.75 -21.13
CA LEU A 352 27.18 -19.84 -20.00
C LEU A 352 25.80 -20.00 -19.36
N TRP A 353 24.72 -20.08 -20.15
CA TRP A 353 23.40 -20.28 -19.54
C TRP A 353 23.22 -21.66 -18.93
N LYS A 354 23.90 -22.70 -19.44
CA LYS A 354 23.87 -24.03 -18.84
C LYS A 354 24.60 -24.04 -17.49
N GLU A 355 25.77 -23.41 -17.43
CA GLU A 355 26.57 -23.28 -16.20
C GLU A 355 25.81 -22.49 -15.13
N LEU A 356 25.21 -21.35 -15.51
CA LEU A 356 24.51 -20.46 -14.59
C LEU A 356 23.03 -20.82 -14.40
N GLY A 357 22.55 -21.94 -14.94
CA GLY A 357 21.13 -22.29 -14.90
C GLY A 357 20.22 -21.17 -15.43
N GLY A 358 20.64 -20.43 -16.46
CA GLY A 358 19.96 -19.22 -16.96
C GLY A 358 18.53 -19.44 -17.45
N LYS A 359 18.13 -20.69 -17.72
CA LYS A 359 16.76 -21.07 -18.08
C LYS A 359 15.90 -21.53 -16.91
N ASP A 360 16.44 -21.48 -15.69
CA ASP A 360 15.68 -21.70 -14.46
C ASP A 360 14.76 -20.50 -14.21
N PRO A 361 13.42 -20.67 -14.20
CA PRO A 361 12.48 -19.59 -13.93
C PRO A 361 12.71 -18.89 -12.59
N GLU A 362 13.28 -19.58 -11.59
CA GLU A 362 13.55 -19.00 -10.26
C GLU A 362 14.68 -17.97 -10.27
N ARG A 363 15.54 -17.98 -11.31
CA ARG A 363 16.67 -17.04 -11.43
C ARG A 363 16.33 -15.74 -12.16
N GLY A 364 15.16 -15.64 -12.77
CA GLY A 364 14.67 -14.38 -13.36
C GLY A 364 15.47 -13.85 -14.57
N PHE A 365 16.22 -14.70 -15.27
CA PHE A 365 17.03 -14.31 -16.44
C PHE A 365 16.26 -14.31 -17.77
N GLY A 366 15.10 -14.93 -17.82
CA GLY A 366 14.26 -14.97 -19.02
C GLY A 366 12.99 -15.78 -18.81
N ARG A 367 12.24 -15.99 -19.90
CA ARG A 367 11.05 -16.85 -19.90
C ARG A 367 10.89 -17.59 -21.24
N ALA A 368 9.95 -18.53 -21.28
CA ALA A 368 9.51 -19.13 -22.54
C ALA A 368 9.00 -18.04 -23.50
N GLY A 369 9.49 -18.07 -24.75
CA GLY A 369 9.10 -17.12 -25.78
C GLY A 369 7.72 -17.42 -26.36
N ASP A 370 7.23 -16.51 -27.21
CA ASP A 370 5.88 -16.59 -27.78
C ASP A 370 5.70 -17.79 -28.75
N TYR A 371 6.80 -18.41 -29.19
CA TYR A 371 6.79 -19.64 -30.01
C TYR A 371 7.21 -20.88 -29.20
N LYS A 372 6.55 -22.02 -29.46
CA LYS A 372 6.82 -23.29 -28.78
C LYS A 372 8.29 -23.69 -28.90
N GLY A 373 8.96 -23.86 -27.75
CA GLY A 373 10.39 -24.23 -27.67
C GLY A 373 11.38 -23.06 -27.73
N THR A 374 10.90 -21.81 -27.82
CA THR A 374 11.75 -20.62 -27.79
C THR A 374 11.92 -20.06 -26.38
N TRP A 375 13.02 -19.35 -26.15
CA TRP A 375 13.32 -18.69 -24.88
C TRP A 375 13.75 -17.25 -25.16
N VAL A 376 13.22 -16.32 -24.37
CA VAL A 376 13.54 -14.89 -24.43
C VAL A 376 14.25 -14.47 -23.15
N TRP A 377 15.28 -13.66 -23.30
CA TRP A 377 16.12 -13.16 -22.21
C TRP A 377 15.70 -11.76 -21.81
N PHE A 378 15.87 -11.43 -20.53
CA PHE A 378 15.64 -10.08 -20.01
C PHE A 378 16.96 -9.32 -19.87
N ASP A 379 16.88 -8.02 -19.54
CA ASP A 379 18.06 -7.17 -19.30
C ASP A 379 18.97 -7.74 -18.19
N SER A 380 18.40 -8.44 -17.19
CA SER A 380 19.16 -9.13 -16.14
C SER A 380 20.15 -10.16 -16.70
N TRP A 381 19.77 -10.86 -17.77
CA TRP A 381 20.65 -11.80 -18.46
C TRP A 381 21.71 -11.08 -19.28
N VAL A 382 21.34 -10.03 -20.01
CA VAL A 382 22.29 -9.20 -20.78
C VAL A 382 23.37 -8.64 -19.85
N ALA A 383 22.98 -8.12 -18.69
CA ALA A 383 23.91 -7.62 -17.67
C ALA A 383 24.85 -8.72 -17.15
N ARG A 384 24.35 -9.95 -16.92
CA ARG A 384 25.20 -11.06 -16.48
C ARG A 384 26.17 -11.52 -17.57
N VAL A 385 25.73 -11.57 -18.82
CA VAL A 385 26.59 -11.91 -19.97
C VAL A 385 27.69 -10.85 -20.14
N ARG A 386 27.35 -9.56 -20.00
CA ARG A 386 28.31 -8.46 -20.02
C ARG A 386 29.37 -8.62 -18.93
N ALA A 387 28.95 -8.90 -17.69
CA ALA A 387 29.87 -9.15 -16.59
C ALA A 387 30.80 -10.34 -16.87
N HIS A 388 30.27 -11.45 -17.40
CA HIS A 388 31.08 -12.60 -17.81
C HIS A 388 32.10 -12.26 -18.91
N CYS A 389 31.69 -11.47 -19.90
CA CYS A 389 32.57 -11.01 -20.98
C CYS A 389 33.69 -10.10 -20.45
N GLN A 390 33.41 -9.24 -19.49
CA GLN A 390 34.40 -8.38 -18.82
C GLN A 390 35.36 -9.21 -17.96
N GLU A 391 34.84 -10.15 -17.17
CA GLU A 391 35.63 -11.08 -16.32
C GLU A 391 36.57 -11.96 -17.16
N ASN A 392 36.21 -12.22 -18.43
CA ASN A 392 36.95 -13.08 -19.35
C ASN A 392 37.40 -12.32 -20.61
N ALA A 393 37.73 -11.03 -20.48
CA ALA A 393 38.02 -10.16 -21.62
C ALA A 393 39.08 -10.74 -22.57
N GLU A 394 40.12 -11.39 -22.03
CA GLU A 394 41.18 -12.07 -22.80
C GLU A 394 40.66 -13.12 -23.80
N LYS A 395 39.51 -13.75 -23.50
CA LYS A 395 38.89 -14.77 -24.36
C LYS A 395 38.02 -14.16 -25.46
N TYR A 396 37.48 -12.96 -25.24
CA TYR A 396 36.38 -12.42 -26.05
C TYR A 396 36.71 -11.15 -26.83
N VAL A 397 37.78 -10.44 -26.46
CA VAL A 397 38.33 -9.31 -27.20
C VAL A 397 39.19 -9.84 -28.37
N ALA A 398 39.22 -9.10 -29.48
CA ALA A 398 40.15 -9.41 -30.57
C ALA A 398 41.59 -9.20 -30.08
N ALA A 399 42.52 -10.09 -30.46
CA ALA A 399 43.93 -9.82 -30.22
C ALA A 399 44.30 -8.48 -30.90
N PRO A 400 45.16 -7.65 -30.28
CA PRO A 400 45.56 -6.36 -30.84
C PRO A 400 46.18 -6.48 -32.24
#